data_AF-A0A927RMI0-F1
#
_entry.id   AF-A0A927RMI0-F1
#
_cell.length_a   1.000
_cell.length_b   1.000
_cell.length_c   1.000
_cell.angle_alpha   90.00
_cell.angle_beta   90.00
_cell.angle_gamma   90.00
#
_symmetry.space_group_name_H-M   'P 1'
#
loop_
_entity.id
_entity.type
_entity.pdbx_description
1 polymer ?
#
loop_
_entity_poly.entity_id
_entity_poly.type
_entity_poly.pdbx_seq_one_letter_code
_entity_poly.pdbx_strand_id
1 'polypeptide(L)'
;MKYTIQSGKYIFKNFIYILPFAIIPAFFFSISTDEKALISVLQKLATENIAQWEFNELFRAISVLNFGSWKSVVFGILGSILIIICVALMMALIEKHFRIGKRTYTGLFSKLNDNLISTAGYVFLILVIYEIWALLLSAFLFAVSRIPYIVIAYPAAAAFFIIMHVVLIYIIGALYLWLSCMQLTGFKALEALQYSYQLLSPLKIKLLIMQLITLFVAEFLICLCVVIAPNFVFVTILTTVLYTFMIMLYCVRMQVAYFDRDNIERADEKKY
;
A
#
# COMPACT_ATOMS: atom_id res chain seq x y z
N MET A 1 6.69 17.31 -3.47
CA MET A 1 7.05 16.08 -4.22
C MET A 1 8.50 15.61 -4.04
N LYS A 2 9.36 16.30 -3.25
CA LYS A 2 10.78 15.91 -3.02
C LYS A 2 10.95 14.42 -2.71
N TYR A 3 10.21 13.89 -1.72
CA TYR A 3 10.35 12.50 -1.28
C TYR A 3 9.96 11.48 -2.34
N THR A 4 8.84 11.66 -3.05
CA THR A 4 8.46 10.76 -4.15
C THR A 4 9.50 10.75 -5.27
N ILE A 5 10.04 11.91 -5.63
CA ILE A 5 11.06 12.01 -6.70
C ILE A 5 12.36 11.33 -6.27
N GLN A 6 12.84 11.61 -5.05
CA GLN A 6 14.05 10.96 -4.51
C GLN A 6 13.88 9.44 -4.40
N SER A 7 12.71 8.99 -3.95
CA SER A 7 12.38 7.57 -3.86
C SER A 7 12.34 6.91 -5.23
N GLY A 8 11.72 7.55 -6.22
CA GLY A 8 11.72 7.06 -7.60
C GLY A 8 13.14 6.92 -8.16
N LYS A 9 13.98 7.96 -8.01
CA LYS A 9 15.39 7.91 -8.42
C LYS A 9 16.15 6.76 -7.76
N TYR A 10 15.91 6.55 -6.46
CA TYR A 10 16.51 5.45 -5.72
C TYR A 10 16.03 4.09 -6.22
N ILE A 11 14.73 3.91 -6.43
CA ILE A 11 14.14 2.67 -6.95
C ILE A 11 14.72 2.34 -8.32
N PHE A 12 14.75 3.28 -9.27
CA PHE A 12 15.30 3.03 -10.60
C PHE A 12 16.79 2.66 -10.57
N LYS A 13 17.59 3.32 -9.71
CA LYS A 13 19.03 3.01 -9.57
C LYS A 13 19.29 1.65 -8.92
N ASN A 14 18.37 1.17 -8.09
CA ASN A 14 18.56 -0.04 -7.27
C ASN A 14 17.47 -1.09 -7.54
N PHE A 15 16.82 -1.03 -8.70
CA PHE A 15 15.60 -1.77 -9.00
C PHE A 15 15.77 -3.27 -8.79
N ILE A 16 16.85 -3.85 -9.33
CA ILE A 16 17.14 -5.29 -9.24
C ILE A 16 17.34 -5.79 -7.81
N TYR A 17 17.70 -4.89 -6.88
CA TYR A 17 17.94 -5.25 -5.48
C TYR A 17 16.67 -5.23 -4.63
N ILE A 18 15.70 -4.39 -4.99
CA ILE A 18 14.47 -4.16 -4.23
C ILE A 18 13.32 -4.98 -4.82
N LEU A 19 13.31 -5.16 -6.15
CA LEU A 19 12.25 -5.83 -6.89
C LEU A 19 11.89 -7.22 -6.32
N PRO A 20 12.84 -8.13 -6.00
CA PRO A 20 12.47 -9.47 -5.53
C PRO A 20 11.60 -9.44 -4.27
N PHE A 21 11.86 -8.50 -3.35
CA PHE A 21 11.07 -8.38 -2.13
C PHE A 21 9.71 -7.73 -2.37
N ALA A 22 9.56 -6.89 -3.39
CA ALA A 22 8.27 -6.27 -3.67
C ALA A 22 7.35 -7.17 -4.52
N ILE A 23 7.91 -7.86 -5.51
CA ILE A 23 7.13 -8.62 -6.49
C ILE A 23 6.50 -9.88 -5.90
N ILE A 24 7.19 -10.54 -4.96
CA ILE A 24 6.71 -11.76 -4.31
C ILE A 24 5.36 -11.51 -3.61
N PRO A 25 5.25 -10.60 -2.61
CA PRO A 25 3.96 -10.35 -1.97
C PRO A 25 2.95 -9.71 -2.92
N ALA A 26 3.38 -8.86 -3.86
CA ALA A 26 2.49 -8.24 -4.84
C ALA A 26 1.76 -9.27 -5.71
N PHE A 27 2.44 -10.35 -6.12
CA PHE A 27 1.85 -11.42 -6.91
C PHE A 27 0.75 -12.16 -6.13
N PHE A 28 1.00 -12.48 -4.86
CA PHE A 28 0.01 -13.15 -4.01
C PHE A 28 -1.20 -12.26 -3.74
N PHE A 29 -0.98 -10.96 -3.47
CA PHE A 29 -2.08 -10.02 -3.31
C PHE A 29 -2.88 -9.84 -4.59
N SER A 30 -2.24 -9.81 -5.76
CA SER A 30 -2.94 -9.74 -7.05
C SER A 30 -3.88 -10.93 -7.26
N ILE A 31 -3.42 -12.15 -6.95
CA ILE A 31 -4.25 -13.36 -7.04
C ILE A 31 -5.36 -13.38 -5.97
N SER A 32 -5.11 -12.77 -4.81
CA SER A 32 -6.11 -12.63 -3.74
C SER A 32 -7.28 -11.75 -4.15
N THR A 33 -7.01 -10.68 -4.92
CA THR A 33 -8.02 -9.74 -5.41
C THR A 33 -9.08 -10.45 -6.24
N ASP A 34 -10.36 -10.22 -5.94
CA ASP A 34 -11.45 -10.76 -6.74
C ASP A 34 -11.62 -9.97 -8.04
N GLU A 35 -10.84 -10.32 -9.06
CA GLU A 35 -10.90 -9.61 -10.33
C GLU A 35 -12.28 -9.69 -11.00
N LYS A 36 -13.04 -10.77 -10.77
CA LYS A 36 -14.40 -10.89 -11.32
C LYS A 36 -15.34 -9.90 -10.65
N ALA A 37 -15.30 -9.81 -9.33
CA ALA A 37 -16.07 -8.81 -8.60
C ALA A 37 -15.63 -7.39 -8.96
N LEU A 38 -14.33 -7.15 -9.11
CA LEU A 38 -13.79 -5.86 -9.52
C LEU A 38 -14.28 -5.47 -10.93
N ILE A 39 -14.18 -6.38 -11.90
CA ILE A 39 -14.66 -6.17 -13.27
C ILE A 39 -16.16 -5.88 -13.25
N SER A 40 -16.96 -6.66 -12.50
CA SER A 40 -18.41 -6.48 -12.46
C SER A 40 -18.80 -5.16 -11.79
N VAL A 41 -18.16 -4.77 -10.68
CA VAL A 41 -18.39 -3.47 -10.01
C VAL A 41 -18.08 -2.30 -10.96
N LEU A 42 -16.96 -2.38 -11.68
CA LEU A 42 -16.53 -1.33 -12.62
C LEU A 42 -17.41 -1.28 -13.87
N GLN A 43 -17.88 -2.41 -14.38
CA GLN A 43 -18.87 -2.47 -15.47
C GLN A 43 -20.22 -1.89 -15.03
N LYS A 44 -20.69 -2.19 -13.82
CA LYS A 44 -21.91 -1.58 -13.25
C LYS A 44 -21.78 -0.07 -13.07
N LEU A 45 -20.59 0.41 -12.72
CA LEU A 45 -20.29 1.84 -12.68
C LEU A 45 -20.38 2.46 -14.08
N ALA A 46 -19.78 1.81 -15.09
CA ALA A 46 -19.63 2.37 -16.44
C ALA A 46 -20.90 2.27 -17.30
N THR A 47 -21.64 1.15 -17.25
CA THR A 47 -22.67 0.81 -18.24
C THR A 47 -23.99 0.30 -17.66
N GLU A 48 -24.00 -0.40 -16.52
CA GLU A 48 -25.16 -1.23 -16.09
C GLU A 48 -25.97 -0.66 -14.91
N ASN A 49 -25.67 0.57 -14.47
CA ASN A 49 -26.28 1.31 -13.35
C ASN A 49 -25.85 0.79 -11.97
N ILE A 50 -25.32 1.70 -11.14
CA ILE A 50 -24.85 1.43 -9.76
C ILE A 50 -25.92 0.85 -8.83
N ALA A 51 -27.22 0.98 -9.14
CA ALA A 51 -28.32 0.38 -8.37
C ALA A 51 -28.22 -1.15 -8.23
N GLN A 52 -27.49 -1.82 -9.14
CA GLN A 52 -27.26 -3.26 -9.14
C GLN A 52 -26.07 -3.71 -8.28
N TRP A 53 -25.40 -2.79 -7.57
CA TRP A 53 -24.31 -3.17 -6.68
C TRP A 53 -24.83 -3.97 -5.48
N GLU A 54 -24.22 -5.14 -5.29
CA GLU A 54 -24.41 -5.97 -4.10
C GLU A 54 -23.27 -5.73 -3.11
N PHE A 55 -23.58 -5.73 -1.82
CA PHE A 55 -22.58 -5.51 -0.77
C PHE A 55 -21.44 -6.53 -0.83
N ASN A 56 -21.78 -7.82 -1.01
CA ASN A 56 -20.78 -8.89 -1.07
C ASN A 56 -19.81 -8.71 -2.25
N GLU A 57 -20.32 -8.27 -3.39
CA GLU A 57 -19.53 -7.99 -4.58
C GLU A 57 -18.60 -6.80 -4.36
N LEU A 58 -19.12 -5.69 -3.81
CA LEU A 58 -18.33 -4.52 -3.43
C LEU A 58 -17.23 -4.87 -2.42
N PHE A 59 -17.55 -5.69 -1.41
CA PHE A 59 -16.59 -6.08 -0.39
C PHE A 59 -15.50 -7.00 -0.93
N ARG A 60 -15.86 -7.97 -1.78
CA ARG A 60 -14.88 -8.85 -2.44
C ARG A 60 -13.97 -8.11 -3.42
N ALA A 61 -14.47 -7.07 -4.07
CA ALA A 61 -13.68 -6.25 -5.00
C ALA A 61 -12.63 -5.38 -4.28
N ILE A 62 -12.88 -5.01 -3.01
CA ILE A 62 -12.06 -4.03 -2.26
C ILE A 62 -11.21 -4.71 -1.16
N SER A 63 -11.69 -5.78 -0.53
CA SER A 63 -10.98 -6.49 0.54
C SER A 63 -9.73 -7.21 0.01
N VAL A 64 -8.64 -7.15 0.77
CA VAL A 64 -7.39 -7.85 0.45
C VAL A 64 -7.51 -9.33 0.81
N LEU A 65 -8.17 -9.66 1.92
CA LEU A 65 -8.38 -11.05 2.35
C LEU A 65 -9.47 -11.77 1.56
N ASN A 66 -10.40 -11.03 0.94
CA ASN A 66 -11.41 -11.52 0.01
C ASN A 66 -12.03 -12.88 0.41
N PHE A 67 -13.14 -12.83 1.15
CA PHE A 67 -13.88 -14.02 1.61
C PHE A 67 -14.74 -14.68 0.52
N GLY A 68 -14.55 -14.31 -0.75
CA GLY A 68 -15.29 -14.85 -1.89
C GLY A 68 -14.92 -16.29 -2.26
N SER A 69 -13.68 -16.71 -1.99
CA SER A 69 -13.23 -18.08 -2.22
C SER A 69 -12.15 -18.49 -1.22
N TRP A 70 -12.13 -19.78 -0.85
CA TRP A 70 -11.06 -20.33 0.00
C TRP A 70 -9.66 -20.04 -0.58
N LYS A 71 -9.51 -20.11 -1.90
CA LYS A 71 -8.23 -19.83 -2.57
C LYS A 71 -7.81 -18.38 -2.32
N SER A 72 -8.70 -17.42 -2.55
CA SER A 72 -8.43 -15.99 -2.33
C SER A 72 -8.00 -15.73 -0.89
N VAL A 73 -8.73 -16.28 0.10
CA VAL A 73 -8.36 -16.16 1.52
C VAL A 73 -6.95 -16.71 1.79
N VAL A 74 -6.62 -17.89 1.27
CA VAL A 74 -5.29 -18.48 1.44
C VAL A 74 -4.21 -17.61 0.79
N PHE A 75 -4.43 -17.11 -0.43
CA PHE A 75 -3.49 -16.22 -1.12
C PHE A 75 -3.33 -14.88 -0.40
N GLY A 76 -4.40 -14.31 0.15
CA GLY A 76 -4.36 -13.10 0.97
C GLY A 76 -3.56 -13.29 2.27
N ILE A 77 -3.76 -14.40 2.98
CA ILE A 77 -2.99 -14.74 4.17
C ILE A 77 -1.51 -14.97 3.82
N LEU A 78 -1.22 -15.73 2.76
CA LEU A 78 0.16 -15.95 2.31
C LEU A 78 0.83 -14.65 1.87
N GLY A 79 0.14 -13.79 1.12
CA GLY A 79 0.62 -12.46 0.76
C GLY A 79 0.93 -11.61 1.98
N SER A 80 0.09 -11.69 3.02
CA SER A 80 0.26 -10.99 4.30
C SER A 80 1.47 -11.50 5.10
N ILE A 81 1.74 -12.81 5.08
CA ILE A 81 2.95 -13.37 5.71
C ILE A 81 4.20 -12.98 4.91
N LEU A 82 4.13 -13.07 3.58
CA LEU A 82 5.25 -12.74 2.70
C LEU A 82 5.61 -11.27 2.76
N ILE A 83 4.64 -10.35 2.81
CA ILE A 83 4.91 -8.91 2.91
C ILE A 83 5.63 -8.58 4.23
N ILE A 84 5.34 -9.28 5.34
CA ILE A 84 6.07 -9.10 6.61
C ILE A 84 7.56 -9.40 6.43
N ILE A 85 7.87 -10.59 5.89
CA ILE A 85 9.25 -11.03 5.69
C ILE A 85 9.95 -10.13 4.67
N CYS A 86 9.30 -9.87 3.54
CA CYS A 86 9.88 -9.10 2.45
C CYS A 86 10.07 -7.62 2.82
N VAL A 87 9.13 -6.98 3.53
CA VAL A 87 9.31 -5.60 4.01
C VAL A 87 10.41 -5.53 5.06
N ALA A 88 10.52 -6.49 5.98
CA ALA A 88 11.60 -6.52 6.95
C ALA A 88 12.99 -6.58 6.28
N LEU A 89 13.15 -7.46 5.28
CA LEU A 89 14.37 -7.58 4.48
C LEU A 89 14.62 -6.33 3.63
N MET A 90 13.58 -5.78 3.00
CA MET A 90 13.68 -4.59 2.16
C MET A 90 14.11 -3.38 2.98
N MET A 91 13.53 -3.17 4.16
CA MET A 91 13.90 -2.09 5.07
C MET A 91 15.34 -2.23 5.56
N ALA A 92 15.78 -3.45 5.93
CA ALA A 92 17.16 -3.72 6.31
C ALA A 92 18.17 -3.44 5.17
N LEU A 93 17.79 -3.77 3.92
CA LEU A 93 18.62 -3.53 2.75
C LEU A 93 18.74 -2.02 2.46
N ILE A 94 17.61 -1.30 2.48
CA ILE A 94 17.57 0.15 2.25
C ILE A 94 18.38 0.86 3.33
N GLU A 95 18.18 0.52 4.61
CA GLU A 95 18.94 1.07 5.72
C GLU A 95 20.45 0.84 5.54
N LYS A 96 20.87 -0.39 5.23
CA LYS A 96 22.29 -0.73 5.03
C LYS A 96 22.91 0.11 3.93
N HIS A 97 22.18 0.30 2.82
CA HIS A 97 22.64 1.13 1.72
C HIS A 97 22.67 2.62 2.11
N PHE A 98 21.67 3.12 2.84
CA PHE A 98 21.63 4.52 3.30
C PHE A 98 22.70 4.84 4.33
N ARG A 99 23.01 3.93 5.26
CA ARG A 99 24.03 4.15 6.31
C ARG A 99 25.46 3.89 5.84
N ILE A 100 25.68 2.87 5.01
CA ILE A 100 27.03 2.36 4.69
C ILE A 100 27.37 2.51 3.20
N GLY A 101 26.39 2.71 2.31
CA GLY A 101 26.61 2.77 0.87
C GLY A 101 26.76 1.40 0.19
N LYS A 102 26.68 0.29 0.94
CA LYS A 102 26.88 -1.07 0.40
C LYS A 102 25.57 -1.73 -0.03
N ARG A 103 25.50 -2.16 -1.30
CA ARG A 103 24.37 -2.86 -1.93
C ARG A 103 24.59 -4.38 -1.97
N THR A 104 24.63 -5.01 -0.80
CA THR A 104 24.84 -6.47 -0.72
C THR A 104 23.83 -7.16 0.17
N TYR A 105 23.36 -8.34 -0.26
CA TYR A 105 22.50 -9.22 0.51
C TYR A 105 23.22 -9.92 1.68
N THR A 106 24.55 -9.82 1.73
CA THR A 106 25.36 -10.40 2.80
C THR A 106 24.94 -9.86 4.17
N GLY A 107 24.58 -10.76 5.09
CA GLY A 107 24.13 -10.40 6.44
C GLY A 107 22.73 -9.78 6.49
N LEU A 108 21.92 -9.90 5.44
CA LEU A 108 20.55 -9.38 5.47
C LEU A 108 19.64 -10.22 6.37
N PHE A 109 19.79 -11.56 6.30
CA PHE A 109 18.98 -12.48 7.10
C PHE A 109 19.30 -12.43 8.61
N SER A 110 20.52 -12.02 9.00
CA SER A 110 20.81 -11.79 10.42
C SER A 110 20.04 -10.60 10.98
N LYS A 111 19.77 -9.57 10.16
CA LYS A 111 18.90 -8.44 10.53
C LYS A 111 17.40 -8.77 10.47
N LEU A 112 17.01 -9.92 9.92
CA LEU A 112 15.61 -10.30 9.86
C LEU A 112 15.04 -10.44 11.27
N ASN A 113 15.77 -11.11 12.17
CA ASN A 113 15.29 -11.36 13.53
C ASN A 113 14.96 -10.05 14.28
N ASP A 114 15.80 -9.03 14.11
CA ASP A 114 15.63 -7.73 14.77
C ASP A 114 14.42 -6.96 14.22
N ASN A 115 14.16 -7.08 12.91
CA ASN A 115 13.14 -6.30 12.21
C ASN A 115 11.80 -7.03 12.06
N LEU A 116 11.76 -8.36 12.24
CA LEU A 116 10.58 -9.17 11.91
C LEU A 116 9.40 -8.83 12.82
N ILE A 117 9.62 -8.75 14.13
CA ILE A 117 8.55 -8.52 15.11
C ILE A 117 7.92 -7.13 14.92
N SER A 118 8.75 -6.09 14.75
CA SER A 118 8.25 -4.73 14.52
C SER A 118 7.52 -4.61 13.19
N THR A 119 8.01 -5.30 12.14
CA THR A 119 7.35 -5.33 10.83
C THR A 119 6.04 -6.10 10.90
N ALA A 120 5.99 -7.24 11.61
CA ALA A 120 4.78 -8.03 11.79
C ALA A 120 3.68 -7.23 12.49
N GLY A 121 4.00 -6.58 13.61
CA GLY A 121 3.05 -5.73 14.33
C GLY A 121 2.53 -4.56 13.47
N TYR A 122 3.42 -3.92 12.72
CA TYR A 122 3.07 -2.83 11.82
C TYR A 122 2.17 -3.26 10.66
N VAL A 123 2.55 -4.31 9.93
CA VAL A 123 1.78 -4.84 8.79
C VAL A 123 0.43 -5.36 9.26
N PHE A 124 0.39 -6.09 10.37
CA PHE A 124 -0.86 -6.61 10.92
C PHE A 124 -1.83 -5.48 11.27
N LEU A 125 -1.35 -4.42 11.93
CA LEU A 125 -2.17 -3.25 12.23
C LEU A 125 -2.70 -2.58 10.96
N ILE A 126 -1.85 -2.38 9.94
CA ILE A 126 -2.27 -1.80 8.66
C ILE A 126 -3.32 -2.67 7.97
N LEU A 127 -3.14 -3.99 8.00
CA LEU A 127 -4.08 -4.94 7.41
C LEU A 127 -5.45 -4.86 8.09
N VAL A 128 -5.48 -4.82 9.43
CA VAL A 128 -6.73 -4.66 10.18
C VAL A 128 -7.41 -3.33 9.84
N ILE A 129 -6.65 -2.23 9.80
CA ILE A 129 -7.18 -0.91 9.41
C ILE A 129 -7.75 -0.95 7.99
N TYR A 130 -7.03 -1.59 7.06
CA TYR A 130 -7.44 -1.72 5.67
C TYR A 130 -8.73 -2.54 5.52
N GLU A 131 -8.86 -3.68 6.20
CA GLU A 131 -10.06 -4.52 6.13
C GLU A 131 -11.29 -3.84 6.76
N ILE A 132 -11.10 -3.12 7.88
CA ILE A 132 -12.17 -2.29 8.47
C ILE A 132 -12.58 -1.20 7.49
N TRP A 133 -11.61 -0.55 6.86
CA TRP A 133 -11.87 0.47 5.85
C TRP A 133 -12.61 -0.09 4.63
N ALA A 134 -12.20 -1.25 4.12
CA ALA A 134 -12.85 -1.93 2.99
C ALA A 134 -14.31 -2.24 3.33
N LEU A 135 -14.57 -2.78 4.52
CA LEU A 135 -15.92 -3.05 5.02
C LEU A 135 -16.79 -1.78 5.03
N LEU A 136 -16.27 -0.69 5.60
CA LEU A 136 -16.98 0.58 5.68
C LEU A 136 -17.23 1.18 4.30
N LEU A 137 -16.23 1.19 3.41
CA LEU A 137 -16.39 1.70 2.05
C LEU A 137 -17.45 0.92 1.28
N SER A 138 -17.42 -0.41 1.33
CA SER A 138 -18.43 -1.25 0.69
C SER A 138 -19.83 -1.00 1.26
N ALA A 139 -19.96 -0.79 2.56
CA ALA A 139 -21.23 -0.45 3.19
C ALA A 139 -21.77 0.91 2.72
N PHE A 140 -20.92 1.94 2.64
CA PHE A 140 -21.31 3.26 2.15
C PHE A 140 -21.70 3.23 0.67
N LEU A 141 -20.90 2.58 -0.19
CA LEU A 141 -21.21 2.45 -1.61
C LEU A 141 -22.50 1.66 -1.84
N PHE A 142 -22.75 0.63 -1.04
CA PHE A 142 -24.01 -0.10 -1.06
C PHE A 142 -25.19 0.76 -0.58
N ALA A 143 -25.03 1.59 0.45
CA ALA A 143 -26.08 2.50 0.87
C ALA A 143 -26.40 3.53 -0.23
N VAL A 144 -25.36 4.04 -0.91
CA VAL A 144 -25.51 4.97 -2.04
C VAL A 144 -26.20 4.31 -3.23
N SER A 145 -25.97 3.02 -3.51
CA SER A 145 -26.68 2.31 -4.58
C SER A 145 -28.19 2.21 -4.36
N ARG A 146 -28.68 2.47 -3.14
CA ARG A 146 -30.12 2.49 -2.82
C ARG A 146 -30.78 3.85 -3.05
N ILE A 147 -30.02 4.87 -3.44
CA ILE A 147 -30.57 6.17 -3.81
C ILE A 147 -31.26 6.06 -5.17
N PRO A 148 -32.58 6.35 -5.28
CA PRO A 148 -33.32 6.15 -6.53
C PRO A 148 -32.93 7.15 -7.63
N TYR A 149 -32.41 8.32 -7.25
CA TYR A 149 -32.03 9.38 -8.17
C TYR A 149 -30.57 9.22 -8.61
N ILE A 150 -30.39 8.71 -9.84
CA ILE A 150 -29.06 8.42 -10.42
C ILE A 150 -28.13 9.65 -10.43
N VAL A 151 -28.67 10.84 -10.68
CA VAL A 151 -27.94 12.12 -10.73
C VAL A 151 -27.33 12.48 -9.36
N ILE A 152 -27.91 11.97 -8.26
CA ILE A 152 -27.40 12.17 -6.90
C ILE A 152 -26.50 11.00 -6.49
N ALA A 153 -26.88 9.78 -6.86
CA ALA A 153 -26.21 8.55 -6.47
C ALA A 153 -24.76 8.47 -7.00
N TYR A 154 -24.51 8.85 -8.25
CA TYR A 154 -23.16 8.81 -8.84
C TYR A 154 -22.18 9.81 -8.17
N PRO A 155 -22.51 11.11 -8.03
CA PRO A 155 -21.66 12.05 -7.29
C PRO A 155 -21.46 11.64 -5.83
N ALA A 156 -22.49 11.10 -5.18
CA ALA A 156 -22.37 10.60 -3.81
C ALA A 156 -21.39 9.42 -3.72
N ALA A 157 -21.46 8.46 -4.64
CA ALA A 157 -20.54 7.33 -4.68
C ALA A 157 -19.09 7.78 -4.85
N ALA A 158 -18.85 8.71 -5.78
CA ALA A 158 -17.53 9.30 -6.01
C ALA A 158 -17.03 10.07 -4.77
N ALA A 159 -17.90 10.85 -4.12
CA ALA A 159 -17.56 11.59 -2.90
C ALA A 159 -17.19 10.64 -1.75
N PHE A 160 -18.00 9.62 -1.47
CA PHE A 160 -17.70 8.63 -0.43
C PHE A 160 -16.43 7.86 -0.74
N PHE A 161 -16.20 7.47 -2.00
CA PHE A 161 -14.96 6.84 -2.43
C PHE A 161 -13.75 7.71 -2.10
N ILE A 162 -13.75 8.99 -2.52
CA ILE A 162 -12.63 9.91 -2.27
C ILE A 162 -12.44 10.17 -0.77
N ILE A 163 -13.53 10.46 -0.04
CA ILE A 163 -13.48 10.75 1.40
C ILE A 163 -12.89 9.56 2.16
N MET A 164 -13.36 8.34 1.87
CA MET A 164 -12.88 7.14 2.54
C MET A 164 -11.40 6.90 2.24
N HIS A 165 -10.91 7.14 1.02
CA HIS A 165 -9.48 7.05 0.71
C HIS A 165 -8.66 8.10 1.47
N VAL A 166 -9.15 9.33 1.58
CA VAL A 166 -8.51 10.38 2.39
C VAL A 166 -8.43 9.96 3.86
N VAL A 167 -9.50 9.39 4.42
CA VAL A 167 -9.52 8.88 5.80
C VAL A 167 -8.49 7.76 5.98
N LEU A 168 -8.46 6.77 5.08
CA LEU A 168 -7.49 5.66 5.12
C LEU A 168 -6.05 6.18 5.11
N ILE A 169 -5.72 7.02 4.13
CA ILE A 169 -4.36 7.55 3.99
C ILE A 169 -4.01 8.51 5.13
N TYR A 170 -4.97 9.21 5.72
CA TYR A 170 -4.71 10.01 6.91
C TYR A 170 -4.32 9.14 8.11
N ILE A 171 -5.02 8.02 8.34
CA ILE A 171 -4.73 7.07 9.42
C ILE A 171 -3.38 6.38 9.17
N ILE A 172 -3.18 5.80 7.98
CA ILE A 172 -1.90 5.16 7.61
C ILE A 172 -0.76 6.18 7.64
N GLY A 173 -1.03 7.41 7.20
CA GLY A 173 -0.09 8.52 7.22
C GLY A 173 0.41 8.83 8.63
N ALA A 174 -0.46 8.78 9.64
CA ALA A 174 -0.08 8.97 11.04
C ALA A 174 0.86 7.87 11.56
N LEU A 175 0.75 6.65 11.03
CA LEU A 175 1.62 5.52 11.34
C LEU A 175 2.85 5.43 10.43
N TYR A 176 2.98 6.33 9.44
CA TYR A 176 3.88 6.12 8.30
C TYR A 176 5.34 5.96 8.69
N LEU A 177 5.85 6.79 9.60
CA LEU A 177 7.26 6.72 10.05
C LEU A 177 7.47 5.76 11.23
N TRP A 178 6.41 5.16 11.75
CA TRP A 178 6.46 4.37 12.98
C TRP A 178 7.38 3.15 12.84
N LEU A 179 7.28 2.42 11.73
CA LEU A 179 8.12 1.26 11.46
C LEU A 179 9.62 1.63 11.40
N SER A 180 9.96 2.68 10.65
CA SER A 180 11.35 3.19 10.60
C SER A 180 11.86 3.59 11.97
N CYS A 181 11.04 4.27 12.80
CA CYS A 181 11.44 4.63 14.16
C CYS A 181 11.74 3.38 15.00
N MET A 182 10.84 2.39 15.03
CA MET A 182 11.07 1.15 15.78
C MET A 182 12.36 0.43 15.36
N GLN A 183 12.62 0.36 14.05
CA GLN A 183 13.78 -0.38 13.51
C GLN A 183 15.11 0.36 13.69
N LEU A 184 15.10 1.71 13.63
CA LEU A 184 16.34 2.49 13.56
C LEU A 184 16.77 3.06 14.91
N THR A 185 15.84 3.33 15.82
CA THR A 185 16.15 3.85 17.16
C THR A 185 16.13 2.76 18.24
N GLY A 186 15.47 1.63 17.99
CA GLY A 186 15.26 0.58 18.99
C GLY A 186 14.27 0.95 20.11
N PHE A 187 13.52 2.05 19.94
CA PHE A 187 12.49 2.45 20.89
C PHE A 187 11.37 1.40 21.01
N LYS A 188 10.73 1.35 22.18
CA LYS A 188 9.50 0.57 22.35
C LYS A 188 8.41 1.11 21.43
N ALA A 189 7.46 0.25 21.06
CA ALA A 189 6.40 0.56 20.10
C ALA A 189 5.68 1.91 20.37
N LEU A 190 5.27 2.18 21.61
CA LEU A 190 4.57 3.45 21.96
C LEU A 190 5.48 4.68 21.91
N GLU A 191 6.72 4.56 22.38
CA GLU A 191 7.73 5.64 22.34
C GLU A 191 8.08 5.97 20.88
N ALA A 192 8.29 4.95 20.06
CA ALA A 192 8.52 5.07 18.63
C ALA A 192 7.34 5.75 17.92
N LEU A 193 6.10 5.46 18.33
CA LEU A 193 4.90 6.06 17.74
C LEU A 193 4.85 7.57 18.05
N GLN A 194 5.05 7.95 19.32
CA GLN A 194 5.08 9.35 19.74
C GLN A 194 6.18 10.13 19.01
N TYR A 195 7.38 9.55 18.94
CA TYR A 195 8.51 10.13 18.24
C TYR A 195 8.25 10.26 16.73
N SER A 196 7.67 9.23 16.10
CA SER A 196 7.28 9.27 14.69
C SER A 196 6.30 10.39 14.38
N TYR A 197 5.36 10.68 15.29
CA TYR A 197 4.38 11.73 15.12
C TYR A 197 5.02 13.13 15.16
N GLN A 198 5.99 13.33 16.06
CA GLN A 198 6.77 14.58 16.13
C GLN A 198 7.58 14.79 14.86
N LEU A 199 8.24 13.74 14.35
CA LEU A 199 8.98 13.78 13.07
C LEU A 199 8.07 14.09 11.88
N LEU A 200 6.85 13.56 11.87
CA LEU A 200 5.88 13.68 10.79
C LEU A 200 5.13 15.01 10.76
N SER A 201 4.92 15.66 11.92
CA SER A 201 4.08 16.86 12.07
C SER A 201 4.24 17.92 10.95
N PRO A 202 5.46 18.36 10.57
CA PRO A 202 5.62 19.38 9.54
C PRO A 202 5.44 18.88 8.09
N LEU A 203 5.35 17.57 7.88
CA LEU A 203 5.21 16.93 6.57
C LEU A 203 3.88 16.23 6.35
N LYS A 204 3.05 16.09 7.39
CA LYS A 204 1.86 15.23 7.40
C LYS A 204 1.01 15.38 6.14
N ILE A 205 0.61 16.61 5.80
CA ILE A 205 -0.22 16.90 4.63
C ILE A 205 0.52 16.60 3.32
N LYS A 206 1.82 16.93 3.24
CA LYS A 206 2.63 16.71 2.03
C LYS A 206 2.79 15.22 1.72
N LEU A 207 3.05 14.40 2.75
CA LEU A 207 3.14 12.95 2.60
C LEU A 207 1.78 12.37 2.22
N LEU A 208 0.71 12.77 2.92
CA LEU A 208 -0.66 12.35 2.63
C LEU A 208 -1.02 12.56 1.17
N ILE A 209 -0.79 13.77 0.62
CA ILE A 209 -1.07 14.08 -0.79
C ILE A 209 -0.22 13.19 -1.72
N MET A 210 1.06 12.98 -1.39
CA MET A 210 1.92 12.11 -2.19
C MET A 210 1.47 10.65 -2.16
N GLN A 211 0.85 10.18 -1.08
CA GLN A 211 0.31 8.82 -0.95
C GLN A 211 -1.01 8.69 -1.72
N LEU A 212 -1.90 9.67 -1.60
CA LEU A 212 -3.14 9.73 -2.39
C LEU A 212 -2.88 9.74 -3.89
N ILE A 213 -1.94 10.56 -4.37
CA ILE A 213 -1.61 10.60 -5.80
C ILE A 213 -1.12 9.23 -6.29
N THR A 214 -0.23 8.56 -5.54
CA THR A 214 0.23 7.22 -5.92
C THR A 214 -0.92 6.22 -5.98
N LEU A 215 -1.82 6.25 -4.99
CA LEU A 215 -2.95 5.35 -4.90
C LEU A 215 -3.95 5.57 -6.05
N PHE A 216 -4.41 6.80 -6.24
CA PHE A 216 -5.36 7.12 -7.31
C PHE A 216 -4.78 6.87 -8.71
N VAL A 217 -3.48 7.06 -8.93
CA VAL A 217 -2.85 6.69 -10.20
C VAL A 217 -2.91 5.17 -10.41
N ALA A 218 -2.64 4.37 -9.39
CA ALA A 218 -2.73 2.91 -9.50
C ALA A 218 -4.17 2.45 -9.77
N GLU A 219 -5.14 2.96 -9.01
CA GLU A 219 -6.56 2.64 -9.17
C GLU A 219 -7.11 3.09 -10.53
N PHE A 220 -6.72 4.28 -11.00
CA PHE A 220 -7.09 4.77 -12.32
C PHE A 220 -6.56 3.85 -13.43
N LEU A 221 -5.31 3.40 -13.32
CA LEU A 221 -4.72 2.47 -14.30
C LEU A 221 -5.41 1.11 -14.30
N ILE A 222 -5.77 0.58 -13.12
CA ILE A 222 -6.53 -0.67 -12.99
C ILE A 222 -7.93 -0.49 -13.61
N CYS A 223 -8.62 0.60 -13.28
CA CYS A 223 -9.94 0.91 -13.83
C CYS A 223 -9.90 1.02 -15.36
N LEU A 224 -8.94 1.78 -15.89
CA LEU A 224 -8.75 1.93 -17.33
C LEU A 224 -8.47 0.59 -18.03
N CYS A 225 -7.64 -0.25 -17.41
CA CYS A 225 -7.34 -1.59 -17.90
C CYS A 225 -8.58 -2.46 -17.96
N VAL A 226 -9.37 -2.49 -16.89
CA VAL A 226 -10.62 -3.27 -16.82
C VAL A 226 -11.62 -2.82 -17.89
N VAL A 227 -11.74 -1.51 -18.12
CA VAL A 227 -12.68 -0.96 -19.11
C VAL A 227 -12.25 -1.26 -20.55
N ILE A 228 -10.95 -1.15 -20.87
CA ILE A 228 -10.44 -1.35 -22.23
C ILE A 228 -10.27 -2.83 -22.59
N ALA A 229 -9.76 -3.62 -21.65
CA ALA A 229 -9.40 -5.01 -21.88
C ALA A 229 -9.73 -5.84 -20.62
N PRO A 230 -11.00 -6.28 -20.46
CA PRO A 230 -11.46 -7.07 -19.31
C PRO A 230 -10.97 -8.53 -19.40
N ASN A 231 -9.68 -8.72 -19.61
CA ASN A 231 -9.01 -10.02 -19.59
C ASN A 231 -8.37 -10.21 -18.21
N PHE A 232 -8.85 -11.23 -17.49
CA PHE A 232 -8.34 -11.64 -16.19
C PHE A 232 -6.81 -11.65 -16.13
N VAL A 233 -6.14 -12.37 -17.05
CA VAL A 233 -4.67 -12.49 -17.04
C VAL A 233 -3.98 -11.14 -17.14
N PHE A 234 -4.52 -10.22 -17.96
CA PHE A 234 -3.94 -8.90 -18.14
C PHE A 234 -4.14 -8.02 -16.88
N VAL A 235 -5.33 -8.08 -16.26
CA VAL A 235 -5.65 -7.39 -15.01
C VAL A 235 -4.76 -7.90 -13.87
N THR A 236 -4.54 -9.22 -13.76
CA THR A 236 -3.63 -9.81 -12.75
C THR A 236 -2.20 -9.34 -12.91
N ILE A 237 -1.69 -9.31 -14.15
CA ILE A 237 -0.32 -8.87 -14.44
C ILE A 237 -0.17 -7.39 -14.09
N LEU A 238 -1.10 -6.54 -14.53
CA LEU A 238 -1.05 -5.11 -14.25
C LEU A 238 -1.14 -4.83 -12.75
N THR A 239 -2.06 -5.49 -12.05
CA THR A 239 -2.24 -5.34 -10.59
C THR A 239 -0.98 -5.76 -9.84
N THR A 240 -0.34 -6.86 -10.26
CA THR A 240 0.96 -7.29 -9.71
C THR A 240 2.04 -6.22 -9.90
N VAL A 241 2.15 -5.63 -11.10
CA VAL A 241 3.13 -4.58 -11.39
C VAL A 241 2.86 -3.34 -10.53
N LEU A 242 1.61 -2.89 -10.44
CA LEU A 242 1.25 -1.71 -9.66
C LEU A 242 1.48 -1.93 -8.16
N TYR A 243 1.08 -3.07 -7.60
CA TYR A 243 1.36 -3.41 -6.21
C TYR A 243 2.87 -3.50 -5.94
N THR A 244 3.64 -4.05 -6.86
CA THR A 244 5.11 -4.08 -6.77
C THR A 244 5.67 -2.67 -6.63
N PHE A 245 5.26 -1.74 -7.51
CA PHE A 245 5.70 -0.34 -7.44
C PHE A 245 5.20 0.36 -6.17
N MET A 246 3.97 0.11 -5.74
CA MET A 246 3.43 0.69 -4.52
C MET A 246 4.20 0.24 -3.28
N ILE A 247 4.52 -1.05 -3.16
CA ILE A 247 5.31 -1.60 -2.04
C ILE A 247 6.72 -0.96 -2.02
N MET A 248 7.40 -0.93 -3.17
CA MET A 248 8.73 -0.32 -3.27
C MET A 248 8.68 1.16 -2.90
N LEU A 249 7.74 1.91 -3.49
CA LEU A 249 7.62 3.34 -3.25
C LEU A 249 7.24 3.65 -1.81
N TYR A 250 6.37 2.84 -1.20
CA TYR A 250 5.98 3.00 0.19
C TYR A 250 7.17 2.84 1.14
N CYS A 251 7.94 1.76 1.00
CA CYS A 251 9.09 1.45 1.86
C CYS A 251 10.26 2.41 1.64
N VAL A 252 10.63 2.67 0.38
CA VAL A 252 11.74 3.60 0.06
C VAL A 252 11.40 5.01 0.52
N ARG A 253 10.18 5.50 0.25
CA ARG A 253 9.78 6.85 0.68
C ARG A 253 9.72 6.98 2.20
N MET A 254 9.36 5.91 2.91
CA MET A 254 9.39 5.89 4.36
C MET A 254 10.81 6.10 4.88
N GLN A 255 11.78 5.36 4.34
CA GLN A 255 13.20 5.49 4.70
C GLN A 255 13.78 6.85 4.31
N VAL A 256 13.49 7.34 3.10
CA VAL A 256 13.97 8.67 2.66
C VAL A 256 13.42 9.76 3.56
N ALA A 257 12.11 9.71 3.88
CA ALA A 257 11.49 10.68 4.77
C ALA A 257 12.05 10.58 6.19
N TYR A 258 12.27 9.38 6.71
CA TYR A 258 12.87 9.20 8.03
C TYR A 258 14.27 9.82 8.10
N PHE A 259 15.18 9.45 7.19
CA PHE A 259 16.57 9.95 7.20
C PHE A 259 16.64 11.47 7.05
N ASP A 260 15.81 12.07 6.19
CA ASP A 260 15.76 13.53 6.01
C ASP A 260 15.20 14.24 7.25
N ARG A 261 14.27 13.62 7.99
CA ARG A 261 13.63 14.22 9.18
C ARG A 261 14.44 14.04 10.45
N ASP A 262 15.22 12.97 10.53
CA ASP A 262 16.13 12.69 11.64
C ASP A 262 17.55 13.27 11.38
N ASN A 263 17.71 14.06 10.30
CA ASN A 263 18.99 14.66 9.88
C ASN A 263 20.15 13.65 9.75
N ILE A 264 19.86 12.43 9.33
CA ILE A 264 20.87 11.40 9.11
C ILE A 264 21.40 11.54 7.69
N GLU A 265 22.71 11.76 7.57
CA GLU A 265 23.37 11.78 6.27
C GLU A 265 23.27 10.43 5.56
N ARG A 266 22.95 10.49 4.27
CA ARG A 266 22.79 9.33 3.40
C ARG A 266 24.09 9.03 2.66
N ALA A 267 24.74 7.93 3.01
CA ALA A 267 25.96 7.45 2.38
C ALA A 267 25.73 7.06 0.90
N ASP A 268 24.51 6.68 0.52
CA ASP A 268 24.18 6.31 -0.87
C ASP A 268 24.16 7.50 -1.86
N GLU A 269 24.09 8.73 -1.33
CA GLU A 269 24.18 9.96 -2.12
C GLU A 269 25.64 10.43 -2.32
N LYS A 270 26.57 9.93 -1.50
CA LYS A 270 28.01 10.27 -1.61
C LYS A 270 28.61 9.51 -2.79
N LYS A 271 29.25 10.24 -3.72
CA LYS A 271 30.10 9.66 -4.76
C LYS A 271 31.43 9.29 -4.10
N TYR A 272 31.65 8.00 -3.85
CA TYR A 272 32.98 7.44 -3.62
C TYR A 272 33.52 6.90 -4.93
#